data_AF-A0A7G2MMF2-F1
#
_entry.id   AF-A0A7G2MMF2-F1
#
_cell.length_a   1.000
_cell.length_b   1.000
_cell.length_c   1.000
_cell.angle_alpha   90.00
_cell.angle_beta   90.00
_cell.angle_gamma   90.00
#
_symmetry.space_group_name_H-M   'P 1'
#
loop_
_entity.id
_entity.type
_entity.pdbx_description
1 polymer ?
#
loop_
_entity_poly.entity_id
_entity_poly.type
_entity_poly.pdbx_seq_one_letter_code
_entity_poly.pdbx_strand_id
1 'polypeptide(L)'
;MKNKTLQTVQPCLSSTGTGHYWKPALFPKWQRSSLTIWKKMHSTGQLPMLNWFAIIYRYKIMKKKHTILFIALMIASLGVIATWFAFTTQPDNFSSAPLTTIEIPRDSINLKTIRYDEQPQATFTLKNTGTHPLLIKDVLITCGCTNPQWEKRPVLPGQTREIIVTFKPNSLGRFTKTIQVLCNTTLKLHDLKLEGFVTE
;
A
#
# COMPACT_ATOMS: atom_id res chain seq x y z
N MET A 1 15.54 -29.10 -41.45
CA MET A 1 15.89 -30.47 -41.02
C MET A 1 16.99 -30.38 -39.97
N LYS A 2 16.76 -30.96 -38.78
CA LYS A 2 17.68 -31.64 -37.83
C LYS A 2 19.14 -31.11 -37.72
N ASN A 3 19.72 -30.82 -36.56
CA ASN A 3 19.64 -31.57 -35.30
C ASN A 3 20.25 -30.77 -34.12
N LYS A 4 19.73 -31.06 -32.93
CA LYS A 4 20.34 -30.83 -31.61
C LYS A 4 21.52 -31.78 -31.39
N THR A 5 22.50 -31.36 -30.59
CA THR A 5 23.17 -32.25 -29.62
C THR A 5 23.73 -31.44 -28.45
N LEU A 6 23.44 -31.94 -27.25
CA LEU A 6 23.90 -31.49 -25.95
C LEU A 6 25.12 -32.34 -25.51
N GLN A 7 25.93 -31.73 -24.63
CA GLN A 7 26.46 -32.30 -23.38
C GLN A 7 27.84 -33.01 -23.30
N THR A 8 28.59 -32.56 -22.26
CA THR A 8 29.59 -33.27 -21.41
C THR A 8 30.98 -33.48 -22.04
N VAL A 9 32.14 -33.40 -21.38
CA VAL A 9 32.58 -33.66 -19.98
C VAL A 9 33.93 -32.92 -19.73
N GLN A 10 34.20 -32.50 -18.47
CA GLN A 10 35.56 -32.27 -17.90
C GLN A 10 36.39 -33.59 -17.89
N PRO A 11 37.74 -33.66 -17.70
CA PRO A 11 38.51 -32.99 -16.63
C PRO A 11 39.99 -32.69 -17.00
N CYS A 12 40.82 -32.42 -15.97
CA CYS A 12 42.29 -32.27 -15.89
C CYS A 12 42.68 -30.84 -15.46
N LEU A 13 43.59 -30.58 -14.51
CA LEU A 13 44.42 -31.42 -13.64
C LEU A 13 44.85 -30.55 -12.44
N SER A 14 45.23 -31.22 -11.36
CA SER A 14 45.82 -30.78 -10.08
C SER A 14 47.00 -29.80 -10.14
N SER A 15 47.16 -28.98 -9.08
CA SER A 15 48.38 -28.92 -8.23
C SER A 15 48.21 -27.85 -7.12
N THR A 16 48.10 -28.29 -5.86
CA THR A 16 49.06 -28.04 -4.75
C THR A 16 49.44 -26.58 -4.49
N GLY A 17 49.11 -26.07 -3.29
CA GLY A 17 49.70 -24.81 -2.81
C GLY A 17 49.08 -24.22 -1.55
N THR A 18 49.40 -24.81 -0.40
CA THR A 18 49.79 -24.12 0.85
C THR A 18 48.97 -22.92 1.36
N GLY A 19 48.20 -23.19 2.42
CA GLY A 19 48.30 -22.52 3.72
C GLY A 19 48.39 -21.00 3.78
N HIS A 20 47.24 -20.32 3.87
CA HIS A 20 47.18 -18.97 4.44
C HIS A 20 46.92 -19.03 5.96
N TYR A 21 48.03 -18.99 6.69
CA TYR A 21 48.10 -18.61 8.10
C TYR A 21 47.48 -17.22 8.30
N TRP A 22 46.46 -17.14 9.16
CA TRP A 22 46.06 -15.88 9.77
C TRP A 22 47.10 -15.49 10.81
N LYS A 23 47.80 -14.39 10.57
CA LYS A 23 48.70 -13.75 11.53
C LYS A 23 47.91 -13.38 12.80
N PRO A 24 48.28 -13.86 13.99
CA PRO A 24 47.76 -13.30 15.23
C PRO A 24 48.30 -11.88 15.39
N ALA A 25 47.40 -10.93 15.54
CA ALA A 25 47.70 -9.55 15.85
C ALA A 25 48.57 -9.46 17.11
N LEU A 26 49.58 -8.60 17.03
CA LEU A 26 50.43 -8.21 18.16
C LEU A 26 49.56 -7.76 19.33
N PHE A 27 49.58 -8.53 20.41
CA PHE A 27 49.14 -8.05 21.71
C PHE A 27 50.24 -7.20 22.36
N PRO A 28 49.90 -6.02 22.93
CA PRO A 28 50.86 -5.11 23.53
C PRO A 28 51.50 -5.66 24.82
N LYS A 29 52.78 -5.30 25.01
CA LYS A 29 53.71 -5.74 26.08
C LYS A 29 53.37 -5.19 27.48
N TRP A 30 52.15 -5.39 27.97
CA TRP A 30 51.77 -5.09 29.36
C TRP A 30 51.37 -6.36 30.12
N GLN A 31 52.11 -7.44 29.89
CA GLN A 31 51.88 -8.72 30.55
C GLN A 31 53.22 -9.39 30.89
N ARG A 32 54.03 -8.71 31.70
CA ARG A 32 55.25 -9.30 32.26
C ARG A 32 55.61 -8.84 33.69
N SER A 33 54.63 -8.26 34.40
CA SER A 33 54.84 -7.66 35.74
C SER A 33 53.82 -8.14 36.77
N SER A 34 53.26 -9.34 36.63
CA SER A 34 52.31 -9.90 37.62
C SER A 34 52.70 -11.30 38.12
N LEU A 35 53.78 -11.88 37.62
CA LEU A 35 54.20 -13.25 37.98
C LEU A 35 54.93 -13.36 39.33
N THR A 36 55.14 -12.25 40.05
CA THR A 36 55.73 -12.24 41.40
C THR A 36 54.75 -11.88 42.50
N ILE A 37 53.50 -11.51 42.17
CA ILE A 37 52.47 -11.19 43.17
C ILE A 37 51.57 -12.41 43.46
N TRP A 38 51.53 -13.40 42.56
CA TRP A 38 50.69 -14.59 42.72
C TRP A 38 51.19 -15.63 43.74
N LYS A 39 52.44 -15.53 44.22
CA LYS A 39 53.01 -16.46 45.21
C LYS A 39 52.88 -15.97 46.66
N LYS A 40 52.28 -14.80 46.89
CA LYS A 40 52.09 -14.20 48.23
C LYS A 40 50.65 -13.75 48.48
N MET A 41 49.68 -14.45 47.89
CA MET A 41 48.25 -14.15 48.08
C MET A 41 47.42 -15.43 48.19
N HIS A 42 47.93 -16.45 48.90
CA HIS A 42 47.19 -17.66 49.26
C HIS A 42 47.41 -17.99 50.75
N SER A 43 47.16 -17.03 51.65
CA SER A 43 47.21 -17.29 53.10
C SER A 43 46.03 -16.75 53.90
N THR A 44 44.98 -16.24 53.28
CA THR A 44 43.75 -15.91 53.99
C THR A 44 42.56 -16.36 53.15
N GLY A 45 41.93 -17.43 53.59
CA GLY A 45 40.69 -17.93 53.00
C GLY A 45 39.58 -16.88 53.14
N GLN A 46 38.76 -16.79 52.09
CA GLN A 46 37.30 -16.52 52.05
C GLN A 46 36.94 -15.69 50.80
N LEU A 47 36.40 -16.36 49.77
CA LEU A 47 35.86 -15.73 48.55
C LEU A 47 34.33 -15.90 48.52
N PRO A 48 33.54 -14.83 48.25
CA PRO A 48 32.09 -14.87 48.22
C PRO A 48 31.57 -15.43 46.88
N MET A 49 31.31 -16.74 46.86
CA MET A 49 30.71 -17.48 45.74
C MET A 49 29.18 -17.28 45.64
N LEU A 50 28.66 -16.05 45.78
CA LEU A 50 27.20 -15.80 45.74
C LEU A 50 26.72 -14.61 44.89
N ASN A 51 27.59 -13.89 44.18
CA ASN A 51 27.12 -12.75 43.36
C ASN A 51 27.36 -12.89 41.84
N TRP A 52 28.19 -13.84 41.39
CA TRP A 52 28.51 -13.97 39.96
C TRP A 52 27.40 -14.65 39.15
N PHE A 53 26.78 -15.70 39.71
CA PHE A 53 25.62 -16.36 39.09
C PHE A 53 24.39 -15.44 39.02
N ALA A 54 24.20 -14.57 40.01
CA ALA A 54 23.10 -13.62 40.04
C ALA A 54 23.18 -12.58 38.90
N ILE A 55 24.37 -12.12 38.53
CA ILE A 55 24.56 -11.12 37.46
C ILE A 55 24.32 -11.72 36.07
N ILE A 56 24.82 -12.94 35.80
CA ILE A 56 24.59 -13.65 34.52
C ILE A 56 23.11 -14.04 34.38
N TYR A 57 22.49 -14.52 35.47
CA TYR A 57 21.08 -14.88 35.48
C TYR A 57 20.17 -13.64 35.33
N ARG A 58 20.52 -12.51 35.95
CA ARG A 58 19.85 -11.21 35.74
C ARG A 58 19.97 -10.72 34.29
N TYR A 59 21.13 -10.84 33.65
CA TYR A 59 21.30 -10.46 32.23
C TYR A 59 20.46 -11.34 31.29
N LYS A 60 20.44 -12.67 31.51
CA LYS A 60 19.61 -13.62 30.73
C LYS A 60 18.10 -13.38 30.93
N ILE A 61 17.68 -13.00 32.14
CA ILE A 61 16.30 -12.62 32.47
C ILE A 61 15.92 -11.27 31.84
N MET A 62 16.78 -10.26 31.90
CA MET A 62 16.52 -8.95 31.31
C MET A 62 16.37 -9.06 29.79
N LYS A 63 17.28 -9.78 29.11
CA LYS A 63 17.22 -9.99 27.65
C LYS A 63 15.98 -10.79 27.21
N LYS A 64 15.55 -11.78 28.01
CA LYS A 64 14.34 -12.59 27.73
C LYS A 64 13.04 -11.81 27.96
N LYS A 65 13.00 -10.92 28.95
CA LYS A 65 11.85 -10.03 29.22
C LYS A 65 11.65 -9.00 28.10
N HIS A 66 12.72 -8.40 27.60
CA HIS A 66 12.63 -7.47 26.46
C HIS A 66 12.22 -8.18 25.17
N THR A 67 12.72 -9.40 24.89
CA THR A 67 12.27 -10.17 23.71
C THR A 67 10.80 -10.58 23.79
N ILE A 68 10.30 -10.97 24.98
CA ILE A 68 8.88 -11.33 25.15
C ILE A 68 7.98 -10.08 25.00
N LEU A 69 8.39 -8.94 25.55
CA LEU A 69 7.65 -7.67 25.40
C LEU A 69 7.59 -7.23 23.93
N PHE A 70 8.69 -7.36 23.18
CA PHE A 70 8.73 -6.99 21.77
C PHE A 70 7.82 -7.89 20.90
N ILE A 71 7.80 -9.20 21.16
CA ILE A 71 6.92 -10.13 20.45
C ILE A 71 5.44 -9.83 20.75
N ALA A 72 5.10 -9.53 22.01
CA ALA A 72 3.73 -9.16 22.37
C ALA A 72 3.26 -7.87 21.66
N LEU A 73 4.13 -6.87 21.53
CA LEU A 73 3.84 -5.64 20.79
C LEU A 73 3.71 -5.88 19.28
N MET A 74 4.50 -6.78 18.70
CA MET A 74 4.38 -7.16 17.28
C MET A 74 3.09 -7.94 17.00
N ILE A 75 2.64 -8.79 17.92
CA ILE A 75 1.36 -9.50 17.77
C ILE A 75 0.19 -8.51 17.87
N ALA A 76 0.25 -7.55 18.80
CA ALA A 76 -0.74 -6.49 18.92
C ALA A 76 -0.78 -5.60 17.66
N SER A 77 0.38 -5.24 17.11
CA SER A 77 0.44 -4.45 15.87
C SER A 77 -0.05 -5.21 14.65
N LEU A 78 0.25 -6.52 14.53
CA LEU A 78 -0.30 -7.37 13.47
C LEU A 78 -1.83 -7.47 13.54
N GLY A 79 -2.42 -7.52 14.73
CA GLY A 79 -3.88 -7.48 14.91
C GLY A 79 -4.51 -6.15 14.48
N VAL A 80 -3.83 -5.03 14.77
CA VAL A 80 -4.23 -3.71 14.26
C VAL A 80 -4.08 -3.67 12.73
N ILE A 81 -2.98 -4.16 12.17
CA ILE A 81 -2.78 -4.18 10.71
C ILE A 81 -3.85 -5.03 10.00
N ALA A 82 -4.21 -6.20 10.53
CA ALA A 82 -5.24 -7.06 9.95
C ALA A 82 -6.64 -6.42 9.98
N THR A 83 -6.98 -5.70 11.06
CA THR A 83 -8.26 -4.97 11.17
C THR A 83 -8.32 -3.76 10.24
N TRP A 84 -7.20 -3.07 10.03
CA TRP A 84 -7.11 -2.03 9.00
C TRP A 84 -7.24 -2.61 7.58
N PHE A 85 -6.61 -3.76 7.31
CA PHE A 85 -6.65 -4.39 5.98
C PHE A 85 -8.06 -4.87 5.60
N ALA A 86 -8.83 -5.40 6.56
CA ALA A 86 -10.21 -5.84 6.34
C ALA A 86 -11.18 -4.70 5.96
N PHE A 87 -10.91 -3.46 6.37
CA PHE A 87 -11.71 -2.30 5.94
C PHE A 87 -11.40 -1.85 4.50
N THR A 88 -10.21 -2.14 3.99
CA THR A 88 -9.79 -1.70 2.66
C THR A 88 -10.24 -2.61 1.52
N THR A 89 -10.71 -3.82 1.82
CA THR A 89 -11.24 -4.76 0.80
C THR A 89 -12.75 -4.58 0.66
N GLN A 90 -13.17 -3.66 -0.20
CA GLN A 90 -14.57 -3.58 -0.64
C GLN A 90 -14.76 -4.60 -1.78
N PRO A 91 -15.66 -5.60 -1.67
CA PRO A 91 -15.86 -6.58 -2.73
C PRO A 91 -16.47 -5.92 -3.96
N ASP A 92 -15.67 -5.81 -5.01
CA ASP A 92 -15.94 -5.18 -6.31
C ASP A 92 -16.80 -6.07 -7.24
N ASN A 93 -17.67 -6.90 -6.66
CA ASN A 93 -18.57 -7.78 -7.42
C ASN A 93 -19.80 -7.02 -7.95
N PHE A 94 -19.59 -6.11 -8.90
CA PHE A 94 -20.66 -5.42 -9.63
C PHE A 94 -21.63 -6.39 -10.33
N SER A 95 -21.14 -7.55 -10.79
CA SER A 95 -21.95 -8.51 -11.55
C SER A 95 -23.03 -9.23 -10.74
N SER A 96 -22.91 -9.26 -9.41
CA SER A 96 -23.86 -9.95 -8.51
C SER A 96 -24.64 -8.99 -7.63
N ALA A 97 -24.50 -7.68 -7.87
CA ALA A 97 -25.16 -6.67 -7.06
C ALA A 97 -26.67 -6.66 -7.31
N PRO A 98 -27.50 -6.51 -6.26
CA PRO A 98 -28.93 -6.35 -6.42
C PRO A 98 -29.22 -5.07 -7.21
N LEU A 99 -30.25 -5.11 -8.05
CA LEU A 99 -30.65 -3.96 -8.88
C LEU A 99 -31.33 -2.89 -8.02
N THR A 100 -31.09 -1.63 -8.37
CA THR A 100 -31.76 -0.47 -7.76
C THR A 100 -32.27 0.51 -8.81
N THR A 101 -33.02 1.51 -8.35
CA THR A 101 -33.54 2.62 -9.15
C THR A 101 -32.80 3.90 -8.80
N ILE A 102 -32.53 4.70 -9.81
CA ILE A 102 -31.85 5.98 -9.69
C ILE A 102 -32.74 7.08 -10.25
N GLU A 103 -32.70 8.25 -9.60
CA GLU A 103 -33.32 9.48 -10.07
C GLU A 103 -32.20 10.51 -10.28
N ILE A 104 -32.22 11.17 -11.44
CA ILE A 104 -31.25 12.21 -11.80
C ILE A 104 -32.04 13.50 -11.96
N PRO A 105 -32.05 14.40 -10.96
CA PRO A 105 -32.87 15.61 -11.00
C PRO A 105 -32.54 16.55 -12.17
N ARG A 106 -31.30 16.51 -12.64
CA ARG A 106 -30.83 17.27 -13.79
C ARG A 106 -29.81 16.44 -14.55
N ASP A 107 -30.19 16.01 -15.74
CA ASP A 107 -29.37 15.23 -16.67
C ASP A 107 -28.60 16.11 -17.67
N SER A 108 -29.01 17.36 -17.89
CA SER A 108 -28.34 18.31 -18.79
C SER A 108 -27.89 19.59 -18.06
N ILE A 109 -26.62 19.95 -18.23
CA ILE A 109 -26.04 21.21 -17.72
C ILE A 109 -25.43 21.98 -18.87
N ASN A 110 -25.76 23.28 -18.96
CA ASN A 110 -25.17 24.19 -19.92
C ASN A 110 -24.18 25.14 -19.21
N LEU A 111 -22.90 25.07 -19.58
CA LEU A 111 -21.80 25.89 -19.06
C LEU A 111 -21.79 27.32 -19.62
N LYS A 112 -22.77 27.68 -20.48
CA LYS A 112 -22.86 28.96 -21.17
C LYS A 112 -21.59 29.21 -22.01
N THR A 113 -21.13 30.45 -22.04
CA THR A 113 -19.89 30.85 -22.70
C THR A 113 -18.73 30.73 -21.73
N ILE A 114 -17.70 30.00 -22.13
CA ILE A 114 -16.48 29.76 -21.36
C ILE A 114 -15.27 30.14 -22.20
N ARG A 115 -14.21 30.64 -21.56
CA ARG A 115 -12.97 30.95 -22.28
C ARG A 115 -12.13 29.71 -22.51
N TYR A 116 -11.28 29.72 -23.53
CA TYR A 116 -10.41 28.58 -23.86
C TYR A 116 -9.40 28.25 -22.75
N ASP A 117 -8.99 29.24 -21.96
CA ASP A 117 -8.06 29.10 -20.83
C ASP A 117 -8.72 28.63 -19.52
N GLU A 118 -10.05 28.55 -19.47
CA GLU A 118 -10.81 28.15 -18.30
C GLU A 118 -11.03 26.63 -18.21
N GLN A 119 -11.24 26.14 -16.98
CA GLN A 119 -11.57 24.74 -16.69
C GLN A 119 -12.82 24.67 -15.81
N PRO A 120 -14.00 25.01 -16.35
CA PRO A 120 -15.24 25.03 -15.59
C PRO A 120 -15.62 23.65 -15.06
N GLN A 121 -16.27 23.63 -13.90
CA GLN A 121 -16.80 22.42 -13.27
C GLN A 121 -18.33 22.41 -13.31
N ALA A 122 -18.91 21.24 -13.59
CA ALA A 122 -20.34 20.97 -13.52
C ALA A 122 -20.60 19.81 -12.56
N THR A 123 -21.59 19.96 -11.68
CA THR A 123 -21.95 18.92 -10.71
C THR A 123 -23.29 18.29 -11.08
N PHE A 124 -23.29 16.98 -11.31
CA PHE A 124 -24.51 16.19 -11.50
C PHE A 124 -24.85 15.47 -10.19
N THR A 125 -26.09 15.61 -9.75
CA THR A 125 -26.59 14.91 -8.56
C THR A 125 -27.33 13.65 -8.98
N LEU A 126 -26.94 12.53 -8.39
CA LEU A 126 -27.58 11.23 -8.50
C LEU A 126 -28.28 10.91 -7.19
N LYS A 127 -29.53 10.49 -7.23
CA LYS A 127 -30.30 10.09 -6.05
C LYS A 127 -30.69 8.63 -6.16
N ASN A 128 -30.39 7.84 -5.14
CA ASN A 128 -30.83 6.45 -5.07
C ASN A 128 -32.28 6.42 -4.57
N THR A 129 -33.22 6.04 -5.42
CA THR A 129 -34.65 5.94 -5.08
C THR A 129 -35.11 4.51 -4.86
N GLY A 130 -34.25 3.51 -5.08
CA GLY A 130 -34.57 2.11 -4.82
C GLY A 130 -34.28 1.68 -3.38
N THR A 131 -34.41 0.38 -3.15
CA THR A 131 -34.26 -0.27 -1.83
C THR A 131 -32.87 -0.85 -1.59
N HIS A 132 -32.05 -0.97 -2.64
CA HIS A 132 -30.70 -1.51 -2.59
C HIS A 132 -29.65 -0.40 -2.75
N PRO A 133 -28.41 -0.59 -2.28
CA PRO A 133 -27.35 0.38 -2.50
C PRO A 133 -27.05 0.54 -4.00
N LEU A 134 -26.91 1.78 -4.43
CA LEU A 134 -26.49 2.12 -5.79
C LEU A 134 -24.95 2.07 -5.86
N LEU A 135 -24.47 1.26 -6.79
CA LEU A 135 -23.06 1.07 -7.13
C LEU A 135 -22.78 1.72 -8.48
N ILE A 136 -21.94 2.74 -8.48
CA ILE A 136 -21.41 3.35 -9.70
C ILE A 136 -20.14 2.58 -10.07
N LYS A 137 -20.21 1.79 -11.15
CA LYS A 137 -19.07 1.02 -11.63
C LYS A 137 -18.08 1.89 -12.37
N ASP A 138 -18.57 2.70 -13.29
CA ASP A 138 -17.72 3.55 -14.11
C ASP A 138 -18.48 4.76 -14.66
N VAL A 139 -17.74 5.78 -15.08
CA VAL A 139 -18.26 6.96 -15.75
C VAL A 139 -17.52 7.12 -17.07
N LEU A 140 -18.17 6.69 -18.14
CA LEU A 140 -17.62 6.67 -19.49
C LEU A 140 -17.78 8.04 -20.16
N ILE A 141 -16.75 8.46 -20.88
CA ILE A 141 -16.67 9.75 -21.57
C ILE A 141 -16.22 9.53 -23.02
N THR A 142 -16.71 10.36 -23.94
CA THR A 142 -16.42 10.23 -25.37
C THR A 142 -15.10 10.89 -25.79
N CYS A 143 -14.65 11.95 -25.09
CA CYS A 143 -13.37 12.64 -25.33
C CYS A 143 -12.58 12.78 -24.03
N GLY A 144 -11.24 12.82 -24.12
CA GLY A 144 -10.37 13.17 -22.98
C GLY A 144 -10.46 14.63 -22.53
N CYS A 145 -11.32 15.44 -23.15
CA CYS A 145 -11.57 16.84 -22.84
C CYS A 145 -12.53 17.04 -21.64
N THR A 146 -13.05 15.95 -21.08
CA THR A 146 -13.97 15.95 -19.94
C THR A 146 -13.40 15.01 -18.88
N ASN A 147 -13.22 15.49 -17.65
CA ASN A 147 -12.68 14.69 -16.55
C ASN A 147 -13.74 14.54 -15.44
N PRO A 148 -14.41 13.38 -15.34
CA PRO A 148 -15.34 13.09 -14.26
C PRO A 148 -14.58 12.70 -12.97
N GLN A 149 -15.12 13.12 -11.83
CA GLN A 149 -14.68 12.79 -10.48
C GLN A 149 -15.91 12.36 -9.68
N TRP A 150 -15.84 11.19 -9.05
CA TRP A 150 -16.92 10.65 -8.22
C TRP A 150 -16.34 9.78 -7.11
N GLU A 151 -17.11 9.64 -6.04
CA GLU A 151 -16.77 8.68 -4.99
C GLU A 151 -17.21 7.27 -5.38
N LYS A 152 -16.30 6.30 -5.29
CA LYS A 152 -16.58 4.88 -5.55
C LYS A 152 -17.40 4.20 -4.44
N ARG A 153 -17.69 4.92 -3.35
CA ARG A 153 -18.47 4.40 -2.23
C ARG A 153 -19.93 4.18 -2.65
N PRO A 154 -20.55 3.04 -2.28
CA PRO A 154 -21.96 2.79 -2.49
C PRO A 154 -22.85 3.94 -1.98
N VAL A 155 -23.95 4.22 -2.68
CA VAL A 155 -24.94 5.23 -2.27
C VAL A 155 -26.13 4.50 -1.65
N LEU A 156 -26.41 4.73 -0.37
CA LEU A 156 -27.51 4.05 0.32
C LEU A 156 -28.88 4.50 -0.21
N PRO A 157 -29.94 3.70 -0.02
CA PRO A 157 -31.32 4.10 -0.33
C PRO A 157 -31.68 5.48 0.22
N GLY A 158 -32.28 6.32 -0.61
CA GLY A 158 -32.67 7.70 -0.26
C GLY A 158 -31.52 8.71 -0.22
N GLN A 159 -30.25 8.28 -0.31
CA GLN A 159 -29.10 9.17 -0.33
C GLN A 159 -28.79 9.69 -1.73
N THR A 160 -28.07 10.80 -1.76
CA THR A 160 -27.56 11.43 -2.98
C THR A 160 -26.05 11.28 -3.09
N ARG A 161 -25.58 11.34 -4.34
CA ARG A 161 -24.16 11.35 -4.70
C ARG A 161 -23.94 12.38 -5.79
N GLU A 162 -22.82 13.07 -5.71
CA GLU A 162 -22.42 14.03 -6.73
C GLU A 162 -21.35 13.43 -7.64
N ILE A 163 -21.47 13.72 -8.94
CA ILE A 163 -20.44 13.51 -9.95
C ILE A 163 -20.00 14.89 -10.41
N ILE A 164 -18.73 15.23 -10.14
CA ILE A 164 -18.14 16.50 -10.53
C ILE A 164 -17.42 16.29 -11.86
N VAL A 165 -17.78 17.06 -12.86
CA VAL A 165 -17.25 16.97 -14.21
C VAL A 165 -16.47 18.25 -14.50
N THR A 166 -15.16 18.13 -14.69
CA THR A 166 -14.31 19.25 -15.14
C THR A 166 -14.19 19.21 -16.66
N PHE A 167 -14.55 20.30 -17.32
CA PHE A 167 -14.39 20.43 -18.76
C PHE A 167 -13.11 21.20 -19.09
N LYS A 168 -12.29 20.65 -19.99
CA LYS A 168 -11.09 21.31 -20.53
C LYS A 168 -11.32 21.54 -22.03
N PRO A 169 -11.57 22.79 -22.45
CA PRO A 169 -11.75 23.11 -23.86
C PRO A 169 -10.58 22.60 -24.72
N ASN A 170 -10.90 22.03 -25.88
CA ASN A 170 -9.91 21.57 -26.86
C ASN A 170 -10.18 22.13 -28.28
N SER A 171 -11.26 22.90 -28.44
CA SER A 171 -11.65 23.57 -29.67
C SER A 171 -12.56 24.74 -29.33
N LEU A 172 -12.55 25.79 -30.16
CA LEU A 172 -13.48 26.90 -30.07
C LEU A 172 -14.88 26.52 -30.60
N GLY A 173 -15.90 27.28 -30.21
CA GLY A 173 -17.27 27.13 -30.69
C GLY A 173 -18.17 26.30 -29.77
N ARG A 174 -19.34 25.91 -30.30
CA ARG A 174 -20.35 25.14 -29.54
C ARG A 174 -19.85 23.73 -29.30
N PHE A 175 -20.05 23.23 -28.09
CA PHE A 175 -19.81 21.82 -27.75
C PHE A 175 -21.02 21.19 -27.08
N THR A 176 -21.15 19.88 -27.29
CA THR A 176 -22.05 18.98 -26.57
C THR A 176 -21.27 17.72 -26.23
N LYS A 177 -21.22 17.37 -24.95
CA LYS A 177 -20.54 16.17 -24.46
C LYS A 177 -21.55 15.29 -23.73
N THR A 178 -21.48 13.99 -24.01
CA THR A 178 -22.26 12.97 -23.33
C THR A 178 -21.35 12.21 -22.38
N ILE A 179 -21.77 12.09 -21.13
CA ILE A 179 -21.12 11.33 -20.07
C ILE A 179 -22.06 10.20 -19.69
N GLN A 180 -21.60 8.95 -19.74
CA GLN A 180 -22.46 7.79 -19.45
C GLN A 180 -22.08 7.18 -18.10
N VAL A 181 -23.01 7.15 -17.17
CA VAL A 181 -22.80 6.58 -15.83
C VAL A 181 -23.27 5.14 -15.82
N LEU A 182 -22.34 4.21 -15.59
CA LEU A 182 -22.61 2.78 -15.49
C LEU A 182 -22.90 2.37 -14.04
N CYS A 183 -24.13 1.93 -13.77
CA CYS A 183 -24.62 1.57 -12.45
C CYS A 183 -25.36 0.22 -12.40
N ASN A 184 -25.55 -0.35 -11.21
CA ASN A 184 -26.38 -1.55 -10.96
C ASN A 184 -27.90 -1.25 -11.02
N THR A 185 -28.35 -0.67 -12.13
CA THR A 185 -29.76 -0.34 -12.37
C THR A 185 -30.29 -1.11 -13.55
N THR A 186 -31.62 -1.15 -13.74
CA THR A 186 -32.25 -1.84 -14.86
C THR A 186 -31.71 -1.39 -16.21
N LEU A 187 -31.53 -0.08 -16.40
CA LEU A 187 -31.02 0.51 -17.64
C LEU A 187 -29.49 0.46 -17.77
N LYS A 188 -28.76 0.07 -16.71
CA LYS A 188 -27.29 0.03 -16.56
C LYS A 188 -26.55 1.33 -16.87
N LEU A 189 -26.77 1.94 -18.03
CA LEU A 189 -26.18 3.20 -18.49
C LEU A 189 -27.19 4.34 -18.35
N HIS A 190 -26.74 5.45 -17.76
CA HIS A 190 -27.49 6.70 -17.67
C HIS A 190 -26.69 7.82 -18.31
N ASP A 191 -27.28 8.49 -19.30
CA ASP A 191 -26.61 9.55 -20.04
C ASP A 191 -26.79 10.91 -19.35
N LEU A 192 -25.69 11.63 -19.18
CA LEU A 192 -25.62 13.02 -18.72
C LEU A 192 -25.07 13.87 -19.86
N LYS A 193 -25.64 15.06 -20.05
CA LYS A 193 -25.28 16.00 -21.12
C LYS A 193 -24.62 17.24 -20.54
N LEU A 194 -23.52 17.64 -21.17
CA LEU A 194 -22.80 18.86 -20.87
C LEU A 194 -22.70 19.69 -22.15
N GLU A 195 -23.25 20.89 -22.14
CA GLU A 195 -23.33 21.77 -23.30
C GLU A 195 -22.70 23.14 -23.01
N GLY A 196 -22.31 23.86 -24.05
CA GLY A 196 -21.81 25.22 -23.90
C GLY A 196 -21.19 25.76 -25.18
N PHE A 197 -20.48 26.86 -25.05
CA PHE A 197 -19.78 27.54 -26.12
C PHE A 197 -18.41 28.02 -25.64
N VAL A 198 -17.36 27.71 -26.38
CA VAL A 198 -15.99 28.14 -26.07
C VAL A 198 -15.62 29.35 -26.93
N THR A 199 -15.15 30.41 -26.29
CA THR A 199 -14.54 31.59 -26.94
C THR A 199 -13.03 31.63 -26.71
N GLU A 200 -12.35 32.46 -27.50
CA GLU A 200 -10.95 32.84 -27.24
C GLU A 200 -10.78 33.46 -25.85
#